data_AF-A0A8S9GSE2-F1
#
_entry.id   AF-A0A8S9GSE2-F1
#
_cell.length_a   1.000
_cell.length_b   1.000
_cell.length_c   1.000
_cell.angle_alpha   90.00
_cell.angle_beta   90.00
_cell.angle_gamma   90.00
#
_symmetry.space_group_name_H-M   'P 1'
#
loop_
_entity.id
_entity.type
_entity.pdbx_description
1 polymer ?
#
loop_
_entity_poly.entity_id
_entity_poly.type
_entity_poly.pdbx_seq_one_letter_code
_entity_poly.pdbx_strand_id
1 'polypeptide(L)'
;MRETLIFLTHFDNDDTERQMLSKLSKQINKKEWTRNDLNTLCWAIGSISGSMDVANEDRFLVKVIRALLSFSGIMKGNDDKDVIASNIMYVFGQYPRFLKGNWQYMMVVVKKLFDFMHSTQPGVKDMACDTFLKISQQCKHIFLVVQVGKEEPFVSEVLASLSTTTKHLGPHQIQTFYESVACIIEAESDPQKRREYIKWLMALPNQRWAEIIGEARQNVDFLKDPDVIHNVLTILQTNTRVAASLGKYFLFQISLIFLAILNIYKMYSELVSSSIGDSGPCASRISLIKLLRSVKREILNLIKTFLDKDEKNPHIGKHFVPPIMNEILADYARNVPDARESEVLSLFATIINQYKVAMQDDVPRIFESVFHCTLEMITKNFEDYPEHRLKFFLLLRAIATFCFRALLQLSSEVGDSGLYLVVQLKLVMDSVIWAFRHTERNIAETGLKLLLVLLKKFQKSAFSNQFYRTYLMQIEQEIIAVLTDTFHKPEFHWHVFVLQRLFQLVESGALTEPLWDASTVPQQYPDNAAFVCDHTTKLLSSSFPNISVPEVTEFVKGLYELRDHPVPFKNNVRDFLIRSKEFSAQDNKDLDAGPIAPDENPDEMSDS
;
A
#
# COMPACT_ATOMS: atom_id res chain seq x y z
N MET A 1 10.05 10.81 27.75
CA MET A 1 11.32 11.57 27.68
C MET A 1 11.20 12.83 26.83
N ARG A 2 10.92 12.75 25.51
CA ARG A 2 10.74 13.95 24.65
C ARG A 2 9.71 14.93 25.21
N GLU A 3 8.51 14.44 25.54
CA GLU A 3 7.44 15.28 26.12
C GLU A 3 7.89 16.01 27.39
N THR A 4 8.55 15.30 28.31
CA THR A 4 9.10 15.87 29.53
C THR A 4 10.08 17.00 29.23
N LEU A 5 11.01 16.81 28.28
CA LEU A 5 11.98 17.83 27.91
C LEU A 5 11.31 19.05 27.26
N ILE A 6 10.27 18.83 26.46
CA ILE A 6 9.44 19.90 25.89
C ILE A 6 8.77 20.71 27.01
N PHE A 7 8.15 20.05 28.01
CA PHE A 7 7.53 20.75 29.14
C PHE A 7 8.54 21.54 29.98
N LEU A 8 9.72 20.98 30.24
CA LEU A 8 10.79 21.68 30.93
C LEU A 8 11.27 22.92 30.15
N THR A 9 11.36 22.81 28.82
CA THR A 9 11.76 23.94 27.96
C THR A 9 10.72 25.05 27.97
N HIS A 10 9.43 24.71 28.03
CA HIS A 10 8.37 25.70 28.18
C HIS A 10 8.36 26.37 29.56
N PHE A 11 8.79 25.66 30.60
CA PHE A 11 8.87 26.20 31.96
C PHE A 11 9.99 27.23 32.09
N ASP A 12 11.19 26.93 31.57
CA ASP A 12 12.33 27.85 31.54
C ASP A 12 13.18 27.62 30.28
N ASN A 13 12.93 28.44 29.26
CA ASN A 13 13.61 28.38 27.97
C ASN A 13 15.06 28.85 28.08
N ASP A 14 15.33 29.89 28.89
CA ASP A 14 16.64 30.49 29.05
C ASP A 14 17.59 29.54 29.80
N ASP A 15 17.12 28.85 30.84
CA ASP A 15 17.93 27.85 31.53
C ASP A 15 18.21 26.63 30.64
N THR A 16 17.20 26.15 29.91
CA THR A 16 17.37 25.04 28.96
C THR A 16 18.40 25.40 27.87
N GLU A 17 18.30 26.58 27.24
CA GLU A 17 19.29 27.08 26.27
C GLU A 17 20.69 27.12 26.92
N ARG A 18 20.81 27.70 28.12
CA ARG A 18 22.09 27.85 28.81
C ARG A 18 22.75 26.51 29.11
N GLN A 19 21.99 25.53 29.59
CA GLN A 19 22.51 24.20 29.89
C GLN A 19 22.97 23.46 28.63
N MET A 20 22.16 23.47 27.56
CA MET A 20 22.51 22.82 26.30
C MET A 20 23.75 23.44 25.66
N LEU A 21 23.84 24.78 25.61
CA LEU A 21 25.00 25.49 25.05
C LEU A 21 26.27 25.30 25.90
N SER A 22 26.14 25.28 27.23
CA SER A 22 27.26 25.00 28.14
C SER A 22 27.82 23.60 27.90
N LYS A 23 26.95 22.58 27.84
CA LYS A 23 27.34 21.20 27.51
C LYS A 23 27.98 21.11 26.13
N LEU A 24 27.41 21.77 25.12
CA LEU A 24 27.94 21.78 23.76
C LEU A 24 29.35 22.39 23.72
N SER A 25 29.58 23.51 24.41
CA SER A 25 30.90 24.15 24.51
C SER A 25 31.95 23.22 25.13
N LYS A 26 31.57 22.45 26.17
CA LYS A 26 32.47 21.47 26.79
C LYS A 26 32.82 20.30 25.86
N GLN A 27 31.89 19.88 25.00
CA GLN A 27 32.16 18.88 23.95
C GLN A 27 33.17 19.42 22.92
N ILE A 28 32.95 20.64 22.40
CA ILE A 28 33.82 21.25 21.36
C ILE A 28 35.23 21.49 21.86
N ASN A 29 35.36 21.98 23.09
CA ASN A 29 36.65 22.24 23.75
C ASN A 29 37.35 20.94 24.22
N LYS A 30 36.78 19.77 23.92
CA LYS A 30 37.30 18.44 24.29
C LYS A 30 37.50 18.23 25.79
N LYS A 31 36.77 18.98 26.64
CA LYS A 31 36.83 18.83 28.10
C LYS A 31 36.04 17.62 28.59
N GLU A 32 34.88 17.38 27.98
CA GLU A 32 33.98 16.25 28.31
C GLU A 32 33.62 15.46 27.03
N TRP A 33 34.47 15.52 26.01
CA TRP A 33 34.13 14.92 24.72
C TRP A 33 34.00 13.39 24.81
N THR A 34 32.80 12.90 24.51
CA THR A 34 32.57 11.49 24.21
C THR A 34 31.53 11.38 23.10
N ARG A 35 31.57 10.29 22.32
CA ARG A 35 30.57 10.03 21.26
C ARG A 35 29.15 9.99 21.83
N ASN A 36 28.97 9.37 22.99
CA ASN A 36 27.67 9.24 23.65
C ASN A 36 27.13 10.57 24.18
N ASP A 37 27.98 11.40 24.78
CA ASP A 37 27.54 12.69 25.33
C ASP A 37 27.16 13.68 24.23
N LEU A 38 27.88 13.68 23.11
CA LEU A 38 27.49 14.47 21.94
C LEU A 38 26.18 13.96 21.33
N ASN A 39 26.01 12.65 21.18
CA ASN A 39 24.80 12.03 20.66
C ASN A 39 23.57 12.41 21.50
N THR A 40 23.62 12.12 22.80
CA THR A 40 22.51 12.39 23.71
C THR A 40 22.18 13.88 23.79
N LEU A 41 23.19 14.76 23.72
CA LEU A 41 22.98 16.20 23.65
C LEU A 41 22.29 16.62 22.34
N CYS A 42 22.75 16.15 21.18
CA CYS A 42 22.15 16.53 19.90
C CYS A 42 20.74 15.94 19.72
N TRP A 43 20.48 14.75 20.27
CA TRP A 43 19.13 14.19 20.37
C TRP A 43 18.23 15.04 21.25
N ALA A 44 18.72 15.48 22.42
CA ALA A 44 17.99 16.38 23.29
C ALA A 44 17.67 17.71 22.60
N ILE A 45 18.67 18.33 21.94
CA ILE A 45 18.50 19.53 21.13
C ILE A 45 17.41 19.29 20.08
N GLY A 46 17.55 18.30 19.18
CA GLY A 46 16.54 18.07 18.15
C GLY A 46 15.13 17.76 18.69
N SER A 47 15.03 17.14 19.86
CA SER A 47 13.74 16.75 20.45
C SER A 47 12.90 17.92 20.97
N ILE A 48 13.52 19.07 21.27
CA ILE A 48 12.85 20.30 21.72
C ILE A 48 12.44 21.22 20.56
N SER A 49 12.52 20.75 19.31
CA SER A 49 12.05 21.53 18.15
C SER A 49 10.61 22.03 18.34
N GLY A 50 10.40 23.33 18.16
CA GLY A 50 9.09 23.97 18.29
C GLY A 50 8.68 24.40 19.71
N SER A 51 9.46 24.10 20.76
CA SER A 51 9.12 24.48 22.14
C SER A 51 9.53 25.90 22.53
N MET A 52 10.38 26.55 21.73
CA MET A 52 10.79 27.94 21.90
C MET A 52 9.99 28.85 20.95
N ASP A 53 9.91 30.15 21.29
CA ASP A 53 9.49 31.15 20.31
C ASP A 53 10.50 31.25 19.15
N VAL A 54 10.08 31.88 18.05
CA VAL A 54 10.88 31.93 16.81
C VAL A 54 12.22 32.66 17.02
N ALA A 55 12.23 33.77 17.76
CA ALA A 55 13.44 34.58 17.93
C ALA A 55 14.49 33.87 18.80
N ASN A 56 14.05 33.21 19.87
CA ASN A 56 14.89 32.42 20.76
C ASN A 56 15.37 31.14 20.07
N GLU A 57 14.49 30.44 19.34
CA GLU A 57 14.88 29.27 18.53
C GLU A 57 15.95 29.64 17.50
N ASP A 58 15.76 30.73 16.77
CA ASP A 58 16.72 31.22 15.77
C ASP A 58 18.08 31.54 16.41
N ARG A 59 18.08 32.30 17.51
CA ARG A 59 19.30 32.64 18.26
C ARG A 59 20.03 31.39 18.76
N PHE A 60 19.29 30.43 19.30
CA PHE A 60 19.83 29.18 19.82
C PHE A 60 20.45 28.33 18.71
N LEU A 61 19.71 28.12 17.61
CA LEU A 61 20.18 27.28 16.50
C LEU A 61 21.37 27.88 15.77
N VAL A 62 21.43 29.20 15.60
CA VAL A 62 22.62 29.85 15.03
C VAL A 62 23.88 29.47 15.81
N LYS A 63 23.81 29.44 17.14
CA LYS A 63 24.94 29.05 18.00
C LYS A 63 25.25 27.55 17.85
N VAL A 64 24.24 26.69 17.92
CA VAL A 64 24.39 25.23 17.80
C VAL A 64 24.98 24.82 16.46
N ILE A 65 24.44 25.34 15.35
CA ILE A 65 24.88 24.98 13.99
C ILE A 65 26.33 25.41 13.77
N ARG A 66 26.69 26.65 14.14
CA ARG A 66 28.08 27.13 14.03
C ARG A 66 29.03 26.28 14.86
N ALA A 67 28.64 25.95 16.09
CA ALA A 67 29.39 25.10 17.00
C ALA A 67 29.65 23.71 16.39
N LEU A 68 28.61 23.02 15.93
CA LEU A 68 28.73 21.66 15.39
C LEU A 68 29.52 21.63 14.07
N LEU A 69 29.28 22.59 13.17
CA LEU A 69 30.05 22.70 11.92
C LEU A 69 31.53 22.99 12.18
N SER A 70 31.83 23.91 13.12
CA SER A 70 33.20 24.17 13.54
C SER A 70 33.85 22.93 14.14
N PHE A 71 33.12 22.18 14.95
CA PHE A 71 33.64 20.96 15.57
C PHE A 71 33.95 19.87 14.55
N SER A 72 33.08 19.68 13.56
CA SER A 72 33.30 18.78 12.42
C SER A 72 34.57 19.13 11.63
N GLY A 73 34.87 20.42 11.47
CA GLY A 73 36.08 20.88 10.77
C GLY A 73 37.39 20.64 11.53
N ILE A 74 37.37 20.64 12.86
CA ILE A 74 38.56 20.51 13.71
C ILE A 74 38.90 19.04 14.02
N MET A 75 37.91 18.15 14.03
CA MET A 75 38.09 16.77 14.43
C MET A 75 38.92 15.97 13.42
N LYS A 76 39.79 15.10 13.94
CA LYS A 76 40.66 14.19 13.18
C LYS A 76 40.18 12.75 13.41
N GLY A 77 40.29 11.91 12.39
CA GLY A 77 39.77 10.53 12.41
C GLY A 77 38.39 10.42 11.73
N ASN A 78 38.19 9.37 10.96
CA ASN A 78 36.98 9.19 10.15
C ASN A 78 35.76 8.85 11.03
N ASP A 79 35.90 7.93 11.99
CA ASP A 79 34.80 7.51 12.86
C ASP A 79 34.18 8.67 13.67
N ASP A 80 35.03 9.55 14.25
CA ASP A 80 34.54 10.66 15.05
C ASP A 80 33.87 11.74 14.16
N LYS A 81 34.36 11.92 12.93
CA LYS A 81 33.71 12.80 11.95
C LYS A 81 32.33 12.27 11.55
N ASP A 82 32.18 10.96 11.39
CA ASP A 82 30.91 10.34 11.03
C ASP A 82 29.88 10.50 12.16
N VAL A 83 30.29 10.34 13.43
CA VAL A 83 29.44 10.61 14.59
C VAL A 83 29.02 12.08 14.65
N ILE A 84 29.92 13.01 14.36
CA ILE A 84 29.57 14.44 14.36
C ILE A 84 28.64 14.76 13.20
N ALA A 85 28.88 14.19 12.02
CA ALA A 85 28.03 14.35 10.84
C ALA A 85 26.60 13.85 11.11
N SER A 86 26.43 12.68 11.74
CA SER A 86 25.11 12.16 12.08
C SER A 86 24.34 13.08 13.02
N ASN A 87 25.01 13.63 14.04
CA ASN A 87 24.41 14.60 14.95
C ASN A 87 24.01 15.91 14.26
N ILE A 88 24.87 16.43 13.38
CA ILE A 88 24.59 17.60 12.56
C ILE A 88 23.33 17.36 11.71
N MET A 89 23.29 16.23 10.99
CA MET A 89 22.18 15.87 10.11
C MET A 89 20.87 15.68 10.89
N TYR A 90 20.94 15.03 12.06
CA TYR A 90 19.79 14.90 12.94
C TYR A 90 19.23 16.26 13.36
N VAL A 91 20.06 17.15 13.87
CA VAL A 91 19.62 18.50 14.29
C VAL A 91 19.04 19.27 13.10
N PHE A 92 19.73 19.31 11.97
CA PHE A 92 19.23 20.00 10.76
C PHE A 92 17.85 19.51 10.33
N GLY A 93 17.63 18.19 10.36
CA GLY A 93 16.35 17.61 9.99
C GLY A 93 15.21 17.88 10.97
N GLN A 94 15.45 18.35 12.20
CA GLN A 94 14.37 18.60 13.17
C GLN A 94 13.81 20.03 13.14
N TYR A 95 14.49 20.99 12.52
CA TYR A 95 14.13 22.42 12.62
C TYR A 95 13.75 23.06 11.28
N PRO A 96 12.67 22.59 10.61
CA PRO A 96 12.23 23.18 9.35
C PRO A 96 11.78 24.64 9.51
N ARG A 97 11.23 25.02 10.67
CA ARG A 97 10.78 26.41 10.95
C ARG A 97 11.95 27.39 10.86
N PHE A 98 13.06 27.07 11.52
CA PHE A 98 14.31 27.83 11.43
C PHE A 98 14.82 27.93 10.00
N LEU A 99 14.93 26.78 9.31
CA LEU A 99 15.42 26.74 7.92
C LEU A 99 14.55 27.58 6.99
N LYS A 100 13.24 27.68 7.29
CA LYS A 100 12.31 28.51 6.52
C LYS A 100 12.56 30.00 6.64
N GLY A 101 12.88 30.48 7.85
CA GLY A 101 13.19 31.88 8.11
C GLY A 101 14.61 32.29 7.69
N ASN A 102 15.54 31.33 7.59
CA ASN A 102 16.97 31.60 7.52
C ASN A 102 17.63 30.98 6.27
N TRP A 103 17.39 31.55 5.09
CA TRP A 103 17.81 30.96 3.81
C TRP A 103 19.33 30.72 3.68
N GLN A 104 20.18 31.60 4.23
CA GLN A 104 21.63 31.43 4.19
C GLN A 104 22.06 30.15 4.91
N TYR A 105 21.44 29.87 6.06
CA TYR A 105 21.68 28.64 6.81
C TYR A 105 21.13 27.43 6.07
N MET A 106 19.95 27.53 5.48
CA MET A 106 19.38 26.49 4.62
C MET A 106 20.34 26.09 3.50
N MET A 107 20.91 27.06 2.78
CA MET A 107 21.90 26.79 1.72
C MET A 107 23.16 26.09 2.28
N VAL A 108 23.71 26.56 3.41
CA VAL A 108 24.89 25.96 4.04
C VAL A 108 24.60 24.52 4.48
N VAL A 109 23.43 24.28 5.09
CA VAL A 109 22.97 22.96 5.51
C VAL A 109 22.90 22.01 4.32
N VAL A 110 22.20 22.38 3.25
CA VAL A 110 22.03 21.52 2.06
C VAL A 110 23.36 21.22 1.40
N LYS A 111 24.23 22.23 1.21
CA LYS A 111 25.58 22.01 0.67
C LYS A 111 26.39 21.05 1.55
N LYS A 112 26.22 21.14 2.87
CA LYS A 112 26.89 20.22 3.78
C LYS A 112 26.37 18.78 3.68
N LEU A 113 25.06 18.60 3.44
CA LEU A 113 24.51 17.27 3.13
C LEU A 113 25.12 16.70 1.86
N PHE A 114 25.32 17.52 0.82
CA PHE A 114 25.98 17.09 -0.41
C PHE A 114 27.45 16.70 -0.19
N ASP A 115 28.18 17.40 0.70
CA ASP A 115 29.50 16.94 1.14
C ASP A 115 29.42 15.55 1.81
N PHE A 116 28.44 15.34 2.69
CA PHE A 116 28.28 14.06 3.40
C PHE A 116 27.88 12.91 2.49
N MET A 117 27.20 13.18 1.37
CA MET A 117 26.94 12.20 0.30
C MET A 117 28.23 11.66 -0.35
N HIS A 118 29.36 12.36 -0.19
CA HIS A 118 30.68 11.92 -0.62
C HIS A 118 31.50 11.21 0.46
N SER A 119 30.94 11.01 1.67
CA SER A 119 31.63 10.28 2.75
C SER A 119 31.99 8.87 2.30
N THR A 120 33.07 8.29 2.83
CA THR A 120 33.38 6.87 2.61
C THR A 120 32.43 5.96 3.38
N GLN A 121 31.75 6.46 4.41
CA GLN A 121 30.89 5.69 5.28
C GLN A 121 29.46 5.57 4.72
N PRO A 122 28.95 4.36 4.40
CA PRO A 122 27.62 4.18 3.80
C PRO A 122 26.49 4.78 4.63
N GLY A 123 26.48 4.56 5.95
CA GLY A 123 25.43 5.08 6.83
C GLY A 123 25.37 6.62 6.90
N VAL A 124 26.48 7.32 6.64
CA VAL A 124 26.50 8.78 6.55
C VAL A 124 25.83 9.25 5.26
N LYS A 125 26.05 8.55 4.15
CA LYS A 125 25.37 8.86 2.87
C LYS A 125 23.87 8.63 2.95
N ASP A 126 23.45 7.52 3.55
CA ASP A 126 22.03 7.20 3.77
C ASP A 126 21.35 8.32 4.55
N MET A 127 21.92 8.66 5.71
CA MET A 127 21.38 9.72 6.56
C MET A 127 21.40 11.09 5.88
N ALA A 128 22.39 11.38 5.03
CA ALA A 128 22.43 12.63 4.26
C ALA A 128 21.30 12.71 3.24
N CYS A 129 21.02 11.62 2.52
CA CYS A 129 19.91 11.54 1.57
C CYS A 129 18.56 11.65 2.28
N ASP A 130 18.36 10.92 3.38
CA ASP A 130 17.11 10.95 4.15
C ASP A 130 16.87 12.32 4.79
N THR A 131 17.92 12.96 5.30
CA THR A 131 17.82 14.32 5.85
C THR A 131 17.50 15.32 4.74
N PHE A 132 18.11 15.18 3.56
CA PHE A 132 17.79 16.02 2.42
C PHE A 132 16.34 15.84 1.94
N LEU A 133 15.84 14.61 1.92
CA LEU A 133 14.43 14.32 1.61
C LEU A 133 13.49 14.98 2.63
N LYS A 134 13.75 14.83 3.92
CA LYS A 134 12.95 15.44 4.99
C LYS A 134 12.92 16.97 4.86
N ILE A 135 14.07 17.59 4.61
CA ILE A 135 14.17 19.04 4.37
C ILE A 135 13.43 19.44 3.10
N SER A 136 13.55 18.67 2.02
CA SER A 136 12.86 18.94 0.75
C SER A 136 11.34 18.89 0.92
N GLN A 137 10.82 17.88 1.62
CA GLN A 137 9.38 17.76 1.90
C GLN A 137 8.85 18.93 2.73
N GLN A 138 9.61 19.38 3.74
CA GLN A 138 9.16 20.41 4.68
C GLN A 138 9.40 21.84 4.16
N CYS A 139 10.44 22.07 3.34
CA CYS A 139 10.94 23.38 2.93
C CYS A 139 10.93 23.63 1.41
N LYS A 140 10.28 22.76 0.60
CA LYS A 140 10.27 22.79 -0.88
C LYS A 140 10.15 24.18 -1.52
N HIS A 141 9.22 25.02 -1.07
CA HIS A 141 8.98 26.34 -1.67
C HIS A 141 10.19 27.28 -1.65
N ILE A 142 11.11 27.11 -0.68
CA ILE A 142 12.26 28.01 -0.52
C ILE A 142 13.30 27.78 -1.60
N PHE A 143 13.43 26.55 -2.09
CA PHE A 143 14.31 26.21 -3.20
C PHE A 143 13.89 26.88 -4.51
N LEU A 144 12.62 27.27 -4.62
CA LEU A 144 12.02 27.84 -5.82
C LEU A 144 12.01 29.37 -5.83
N VAL A 145 12.30 30.01 -4.69
CA VAL A 145 12.37 31.47 -4.58
C VAL A 145 13.75 31.97 -4.97
N VAL A 146 13.81 32.98 -5.83
CA VAL A 146 15.05 33.72 -6.13
C VAL A 146 15.43 34.54 -4.90
N GLN A 147 16.54 34.18 -4.26
CA GLN A 147 17.02 34.84 -3.05
C GLN A 147 17.77 36.13 -3.37
N VAL A 148 17.85 37.05 -2.40
CA VAL A 148 18.55 38.34 -2.57
C VAL A 148 20.01 38.11 -2.99
N GLY A 149 20.41 38.74 -4.11
CA GLY A 149 21.76 38.60 -4.66
C GLY A 149 22.00 37.33 -5.48
N LYS A 150 20.94 36.58 -5.84
CA LYS A 150 20.99 35.44 -6.75
C LYS A 150 20.21 35.76 -8.03
N GLU A 151 20.66 35.21 -9.15
CA GLU A 151 19.98 35.34 -10.45
C GLU A 151 18.92 34.25 -10.65
N GLU A 152 19.17 33.05 -10.13
CA GLU A 152 18.28 31.90 -10.25
C GLU A 152 17.90 31.30 -8.88
N PRO A 153 16.78 30.57 -8.80
CA PRO A 153 16.42 29.81 -7.61
C PRO A 153 17.43 28.72 -7.28
N PHE A 154 17.48 28.31 -5.99
CA PHE A 154 18.44 27.31 -5.55
C PHE A 154 18.21 25.92 -6.18
N VAL A 155 16.99 25.59 -6.62
CA VAL A 155 16.72 24.34 -7.36
C VAL A 155 17.56 24.23 -8.64
N SER A 156 17.84 25.34 -9.34
CA SER A 156 18.70 25.33 -10.53
C SER A 156 20.13 24.93 -10.18
N GLU A 157 20.67 25.41 -9.05
CA GLU A 157 22.01 25.04 -8.57
C GLU A 157 22.07 23.54 -8.22
N VAL A 158 21.02 23.01 -7.57
CA VAL A 158 20.92 21.57 -7.24
C VAL A 158 20.85 20.71 -8.50
N LEU A 159 20.10 21.13 -9.52
CA LEU A 159 20.00 20.41 -10.80
C LEU A 159 21.31 20.47 -11.60
N ALA A 160 22.00 21.61 -11.57
CA ALA A 160 23.30 21.78 -12.23
C ALA A 160 24.39 20.91 -11.59
N SER A 161 24.36 20.73 -10.26
CA SER A 161 25.33 19.89 -9.55
C SER A 161 24.95 18.40 -9.51
N LEU A 162 23.80 18.00 -10.07
CA LEU A 162 23.22 16.66 -9.95
C LEU A 162 24.25 15.53 -10.18
N SER A 163 24.96 15.56 -11.32
CA SER A 163 25.94 14.52 -11.68
C SER A 163 27.12 14.44 -10.72
N THR A 164 27.55 15.59 -10.18
CA THR A 164 28.63 15.65 -9.19
C THR A 164 28.15 15.15 -7.83
N THR A 165 26.95 15.56 -7.40
CA THR A 165 26.39 15.20 -6.09
C THR A 165 26.11 13.70 -5.99
N THR A 166 25.58 13.09 -7.05
CA THR A 166 25.20 11.66 -7.02
C THR A 166 26.34 10.71 -7.38
N LYS A 167 27.54 11.21 -7.71
CA LYS A 167 28.64 10.43 -8.29
C LYS A 167 29.05 9.20 -7.45
N HIS A 168 29.03 9.32 -6.13
CA HIS A 168 29.48 8.26 -5.21
C HIS A 168 28.32 7.59 -4.46
N LEU A 169 27.07 7.88 -4.83
CA LEU A 169 25.90 7.32 -4.19
C LEU A 169 25.59 5.93 -4.73
N GLY A 170 25.08 5.05 -3.85
CA GLY A 170 24.51 3.77 -4.25
C GLY A 170 23.11 3.92 -4.86
N PRO A 171 22.55 2.87 -5.48
CA PRO A 171 21.27 2.94 -6.19
C PRO A 171 20.12 3.50 -5.33
N HIS A 172 19.93 2.99 -4.10
CA HIS A 172 18.85 3.46 -3.22
C HIS A 172 19.05 4.92 -2.78
N GLN A 173 20.29 5.35 -2.56
CA GLN A 173 20.62 6.74 -2.23
C GLN A 173 20.33 7.68 -3.41
N ILE A 174 20.64 7.27 -4.64
CA ILE A 174 20.28 8.00 -5.87
C ILE A 174 18.76 8.16 -5.94
N GLN A 175 18.01 7.08 -5.70
CA GLN A 175 16.55 7.11 -5.71
C GLN A 175 15.99 8.13 -4.69
N THR A 176 16.46 8.11 -3.45
CA THR A 176 16.08 9.07 -2.40
C THR A 176 16.46 10.52 -2.77
N PHE A 177 17.62 10.73 -3.40
CA PHE A 177 18.03 12.05 -3.86
C PHE A 177 17.08 12.59 -4.94
N TYR A 178 16.77 11.77 -5.95
CA TYR A 178 15.83 12.15 -7.01
C TYR A 178 14.42 12.40 -6.46
N GLU A 179 13.97 11.60 -5.49
CA GLU A 179 12.71 11.81 -4.76
C GLU A 179 12.68 13.19 -4.09
N SER A 180 13.79 13.58 -3.46
CA SER A 180 13.95 14.87 -2.77
C SER A 180 13.80 16.04 -3.74
N VAL A 181 14.50 15.99 -4.87
CA VAL A 181 14.43 17.04 -5.89
C VAL A 181 13.05 17.06 -6.56
N ALA A 182 12.43 15.90 -6.78
CA ALA A 182 11.07 15.79 -7.29
C ALA A 182 10.05 16.44 -6.34
N CYS A 183 10.18 16.26 -5.01
CA CYS A 183 9.34 16.95 -4.02
C CYS A 183 9.48 18.49 -4.11
N ILE A 184 10.67 18.99 -4.41
CA ILE A 184 10.90 20.42 -4.62
C ILE A 184 10.19 20.89 -5.89
N ILE A 185 10.40 20.20 -7.01
CA ILE A 185 9.83 20.56 -8.32
C ILE A 185 8.30 20.49 -8.33
N GLU A 186 7.70 19.56 -7.57
CA GLU A 186 6.25 19.46 -7.42
C GLU A 186 5.62 20.79 -6.95
N ALA A 187 6.31 21.51 -6.06
CA ALA A 187 5.86 22.78 -5.52
C ALA A 187 6.01 23.98 -6.47
N GLU A 188 6.57 23.80 -7.66
CA GLU A 188 6.67 24.87 -8.66
C GLU A 188 5.29 25.25 -9.18
N SER A 189 5.00 26.54 -9.04
CA SER A 189 3.75 27.17 -9.43
C SER A 189 3.63 27.34 -10.94
N ASP A 190 4.75 27.65 -11.62
CA ASP A 190 4.79 27.85 -13.07
C ASP A 190 4.84 26.49 -13.80
N PRO A 191 3.78 26.12 -14.56
CA PRO A 191 3.75 24.86 -15.27
C PRO A 191 4.86 24.68 -16.31
N GLN A 192 5.35 25.76 -16.92
CA GLN A 192 6.43 25.69 -17.90
C GLN A 192 7.76 25.42 -17.22
N LYS A 193 8.12 26.20 -16.20
CA LYS A 193 9.35 25.97 -15.42
C LYS A 193 9.36 24.59 -14.77
N ARG A 194 8.24 24.15 -14.21
CA ARG A 194 8.13 22.80 -13.66
C ARG A 194 8.46 21.74 -14.69
N ARG A 195 7.93 21.86 -15.92
CA ARG A 195 8.27 20.92 -17.02
C ARG A 195 9.74 20.96 -17.38
N GLU A 196 10.34 22.14 -17.44
CA GLU A 196 11.77 22.31 -17.71
C GLU A 196 12.63 21.65 -16.62
N TYR A 197 12.28 21.84 -15.34
CA TYR A 197 12.96 21.20 -14.21
C TYR A 197 12.78 19.68 -14.19
N ILE A 198 11.59 19.15 -14.51
CA ILE A 198 11.38 17.69 -14.66
C ILE A 198 12.27 17.14 -15.77
N LYS A 199 12.34 17.82 -16.92
CA LYS A 199 13.19 17.41 -18.04
C LYS A 199 14.68 17.42 -17.64
N TRP A 200 15.11 18.41 -16.87
CA TRP A 200 16.49 18.49 -16.38
C TRP A 200 16.79 17.38 -15.38
N LEU A 201 15.91 17.18 -14.38
CA LEU A 201 16.06 16.11 -13.38
C LEU A 201 16.19 14.74 -14.06
N MET A 202 15.33 14.46 -15.04
CA MET A 202 15.28 13.15 -15.71
C MET A 202 16.27 13.00 -16.86
N ALA A 203 17.14 13.99 -17.14
CA ALA A 203 18.05 13.96 -18.28
C ALA A 203 19.01 12.76 -18.24
N LEU A 204 19.68 12.50 -17.11
CA LEU A 204 20.65 11.40 -16.98
C LEU A 204 19.98 10.03 -17.07
N PRO A 205 18.89 9.73 -16.34
CA PRO A 205 18.16 8.46 -16.52
C PRO A 205 17.62 8.28 -17.94
N ASN A 206 17.11 9.34 -18.58
CA ASN A 206 16.56 9.26 -19.93
C ASN A 206 17.64 9.02 -20.99
N GLN A 207 18.81 9.65 -20.84
CA GLN A 207 19.95 9.40 -21.72
C GLN A 207 20.39 7.93 -21.61
N ARG A 208 20.61 7.44 -20.38
CA ARG A 208 21.03 6.05 -20.17
C ARG A 208 19.98 5.05 -20.64
N TRP A 209 18.70 5.35 -20.44
CA TRP A 209 17.60 4.57 -20.97
C TRP A 209 17.63 4.50 -22.50
N ALA A 210 17.80 5.64 -23.17
CA ALA A 210 17.87 5.69 -24.63
C ALA A 210 19.05 4.90 -25.20
N GLU A 211 20.22 4.93 -24.55
CA GLU A 211 21.39 4.11 -24.89
C GLU A 211 21.05 2.61 -24.80
N ILE A 212 20.51 2.16 -23.66
CA ILE A 212 20.13 0.76 -23.43
C ILE A 212 19.11 0.28 -24.48
N ILE A 213 18.07 1.08 -24.75
CA ILE A 213 17.06 0.75 -25.75
C ILE A 213 17.65 0.73 -27.16
N GLY A 214 18.60 1.61 -27.46
CA GLY A 214 19.32 1.64 -28.73
C GLY A 214 20.14 0.38 -28.97
N GLU A 215 20.89 -0.08 -27.98
CA GLU A 215 21.68 -1.31 -28.03
C GLU A 215 20.80 -2.57 -28.09
N ALA A 216 19.73 -2.61 -27.30
CA ALA A 216 18.78 -3.73 -27.28
C ALA A 216 18.09 -3.98 -28.62
N ARG A 217 17.88 -2.92 -29.44
CA ARG A 217 17.32 -3.05 -30.80
C ARG A 217 18.27 -3.76 -31.76
N GLN A 218 19.57 -3.68 -31.52
CA GLN A 218 20.58 -4.31 -32.36
C GLN A 218 20.86 -5.75 -31.90
N ASN A 219 20.93 -5.96 -30.58
CA ASN A 219 21.20 -7.26 -29.99
C ASN A 219 20.35 -7.46 -28.72
N VAL A 220 19.41 -8.40 -28.77
CA VAL A 220 18.55 -8.73 -27.61
C VAL A 220 19.34 -9.39 -26.49
N ASP A 221 20.43 -10.10 -26.79
CA ASP A 221 21.26 -10.76 -25.78
C ASP A 221 21.95 -9.77 -24.85
N PHE A 222 22.14 -8.51 -25.28
CA PHE A 222 22.61 -7.43 -24.42
C PHE A 222 21.76 -7.27 -23.16
N LEU A 223 20.45 -7.45 -23.28
CA LEU A 223 19.53 -7.30 -22.15
C LEU A 223 19.60 -8.47 -21.14
N LYS A 224 20.36 -9.54 -21.43
CA LYS A 224 20.60 -10.66 -20.51
C LYS A 224 21.77 -10.41 -19.57
N ASP A 225 22.58 -9.38 -19.83
CA ASP A 225 23.71 -9.02 -18.98
C ASP A 225 23.21 -8.52 -17.60
N PRO A 226 23.64 -9.15 -16.48
CA PRO A 226 23.24 -8.73 -15.14
C PRO A 226 23.45 -7.24 -14.84
N ASP A 227 24.54 -6.64 -15.34
CA ASP A 227 24.84 -5.23 -15.11
C ASP A 227 23.86 -4.32 -15.85
N VAL A 228 23.43 -4.74 -17.05
CA VAL A 228 22.39 -4.06 -17.83
C VAL A 228 21.05 -4.17 -17.12
N ILE A 229 20.70 -5.34 -16.60
CA ILE A 229 19.43 -5.54 -15.87
C ILE A 229 19.42 -4.69 -14.59
N HIS A 230 20.53 -4.60 -13.86
CA HIS A 230 20.65 -3.72 -12.69
C HIS A 230 20.53 -2.23 -13.03
N ASN A 231 21.09 -1.80 -14.17
CA ASN A 231 20.94 -0.43 -14.67
C ASN A 231 19.47 -0.12 -15.02
N VAL A 232 18.81 -1.03 -15.75
CA VAL A 232 17.37 -0.92 -16.08
C VAL A 232 16.55 -0.81 -14.80
N LEU A 233 16.79 -1.70 -13.82
CA LEU A 233 16.08 -1.69 -12.55
C LEU A 233 16.27 -0.36 -11.80
N THR A 234 17.51 0.15 -11.74
CA THR A 234 17.82 1.42 -11.06
C THR A 234 17.12 2.60 -11.71
N ILE A 235 17.07 2.64 -13.06
CA ILE A 235 16.35 3.68 -13.81
C ILE A 235 14.85 3.65 -13.50
N LEU A 236 14.26 2.45 -13.50
CA LEU A 236 12.83 2.28 -13.23
C LEU A 236 12.48 2.66 -11.79
N GLN A 237 13.25 2.20 -10.80
CA GLN A 237 13.06 2.56 -9.39
C GLN A 237 13.20 4.08 -9.16
N THR A 238 14.15 4.72 -9.85
CA THR A 238 14.29 6.18 -9.81
C THR A 238 13.04 6.87 -10.36
N ASN A 239 12.52 6.40 -11.50
CA ASN A 239 11.26 6.90 -12.07
C ASN A 239 10.09 6.68 -11.10
N THR A 240 10.01 5.54 -10.40
CA THR A 240 8.94 5.25 -9.44
C THR A 240 8.95 6.23 -8.27
N ARG A 241 10.12 6.50 -7.68
CA ARG A 241 10.25 7.52 -6.61
C ARG A 241 9.88 8.91 -7.09
N VAL A 242 10.35 9.30 -8.28
CA VAL A 242 10.02 10.60 -8.88
C VAL A 242 8.52 10.71 -9.18
N ALA A 243 7.89 9.65 -9.69
CA ALA A 243 6.45 9.58 -9.94
C ALA A 243 5.64 9.74 -8.66
N ALA A 244 6.05 9.06 -7.58
CA ALA A 244 5.40 9.17 -6.27
C ALA A 244 5.42 10.61 -5.74
N SER A 245 6.54 11.32 -5.89
CA SER A 245 6.68 12.71 -5.44
C SER A 245 6.00 13.74 -6.33
N LEU A 246 6.05 13.59 -7.67
CA LEU A 246 5.46 14.55 -8.61
C LEU A 246 3.94 14.35 -8.80
N GLY A 247 3.43 13.15 -8.53
CA GLY A 247 2.07 12.75 -8.83
C GLY A 247 1.68 13.01 -10.28
N LYS A 248 0.55 13.69 -10.51
CA LYS A 248 0.04 14.03 -11.86
C LYS A 248 1.04 14.77 -12.76
N TYR A 249 2.03 15.48 -12.21
CA TYR A 249 3.01 16.19 -13.03
C TYR A 249 4.02 15.26 -13.71
N PHE A 250 4.06 13.98 -13.32
CA PHE A 250 4.89 12.95 -13.93
C PHE A 250 4.42 12.54 -15.34
N LEU A 251 3.20 12.94 -15.76
CA LEU A 251 2.61 12.57 -17.05
C LEU A 251 3.57 12.75 -18.23
N PHE A 252 4.26 13.89 -18.31
CA PHE A 252 5.20 14.16 -19.42
C PHE A 252 6.33 13.13 -19.48
N GLN A 253 6.89 12.76 -18.32
CA GLN A 253 8.00 11.83 -18.23
C GLN A 253 7.54 10.40 -18.53
N ILE A 254 6.41 9.93 -17.96
CA ILE A 254 5.92 8.59 -18.25
C ILE A 254 5.55 8.44 -19.73
N SER A 255 4.91 9.44 -20.34
CA SER A 255 4.58 9.42 -21.78
C SER A 255 5.80 9.25 -22.66
N LEU A 256 6.96 9.79 -22.28
CA LEU A 256 8.21 9.67 -23.01
C LEU A 256 8.75 8.23 -23.03
N ILE A 257 8.63 7.51 -21.91
CA ILE A 257 9.26 6.19 -21.71
C ILE A 257 8.29 5.01 -21.82
N PHE A 258 6.97 5.26 -21.75
CA PHE A 258 5.93 4.25 -21.56
C PHE A 258 5.98 3.08 -22.56
N LEU A 259 6.01 3.36 -23.86
CA LEU A 259 6.04 2.30 -24.87
C LEU A 259 7.33 1.47 -24.82
N ALA A 260 8.47 2.13 -24.55
CA ALA A 260 9.74 1.43 -24.39
C ALA A 260 9.73 0.52 -23.15
N ILE A 261 9.11 0.99 -22.06
CA ILE A 261 8.94 0.20 -20.84
C ILE A 261 8.07 -1.04 -21.10
N LEU A 262 6.95 -0.91 -21.83
CA LEU A 262 6.12 -2.07 -22.19
C LEU A 262 6.88 -3.07 -23.07
N ASN A 263 7.71 -2.60 -24.00
CA ASN A 263 8.55 -3.47 -24.81
C ASN A 263 9.58 -4.22 -23.95
N ILE A 264 10.22 -3.56 -22.99
CA ILE A 264 11.14 -4.22 -22.05
C ILE A 264 10.40 -5.25 -21.18
N TYR A 265 9.21 -4.92 -20.69
CA TYR A 265 8.37 -5.87 -19.94
C TYR A 265 8.10 -7.13 -20.77
N LYS A 266 7.72 -6.97 -22.04
CA LYS A 266 7.46 -8.07 -22.96
C LYS A 266 8.70 -8.93 -23.19
N MET A 267 9.82 -8.32 -23.56
CA MET A 267 11.08 -9.03 -23.83
C MET A 267 11.56 -9.83 -22.60
N TYR A 268 11.51 -9.22 -21.41
CA TYR A 268 11.88 -9.91 -20.17
C TYR A 268 10.89 -11.00 -19.80
N SER A 269 9.60 -10.83 -20.11
CA SER A 269 8.63 -11.89 -19.91
C SER A 269 8.91 -13.10 -20.80
N GLU A 270 9.17 -12.88 -22.10
CA GLU A 270 9.50 -13.94 -23.04
C GLU A 270 10.75 -14.71 -22.60
N LEU A 271 11.79 -14.01 -22.13
CA LEU A 271 13.00 -14.63 -21.57
C LEU A 271 12.68 -15.48 -20.33
N VAL A 272 11.95 -14.94 -19.35
CA VAL A 272 11.56 -15.66 -18.13
C VAL A 272 10.77 -16.92 -18.49
N SER A 273 9.80 -16.80 -19.38
CA SER A 273 8.93 -17.91 -19.78
C SER A 273 9.68 -18.97 -20.58
N SER A 274 10.58 -18.59 -21.49
CA SER A 274 11.42 -19.57 -22.19
C SER A 274 12.33 -20.33 -21.22
N SER A 275 12.96 -19.65 -20.27
CA SER A 275 13.89 -20.30 -19.35
C SER A 275 13.18 -21.23 -18.37
N ILE A 276 11.97 -20.89 -17.92
CA ILE A 276 11.16 -21.78 -17.07
C ILE A 276 10.58 -22.94 -17.88
N GLY A 277 10.20 -22.72 -19.14
CA GLY A 277 9.74 -23.77 -20.04
C GLY A 277 10.82 -24.84 -20.30
N ASP A 278 12.05 -24.40 -20.60
CA ASP A 278 13.15 -25.29 -20.97
C ASP A 278 13.77 -26.03 -19.76
N SER A 279 13.88 -25.35 -18.61
CA SER A 279 14.59 -25.86 -17.42
C SER A 279 13.66 -26.31 -16.28
N GLY A 280 12.34 -26.22 -16.50
CA GLY A 280 11.31 -26.57 -15.52
C GLY A 280 11.12 -25.53 -14.40
N PRO A 281 10.16 -25.78 -13.47
CA PRO A 281 9.75 -24.84 -12.41
C PRO A 281 10.89 -24.32 -11.52
N CYS A 282 11.91 -25.15 -11.27
CA CYS A 282 13.08 -24.79 -10.47
C CYS A 282 13.88 -23.62 -11.05
N ALA A 283 13.77 -23.36 -12.36
CA ALA A 283 14.44 -22.24 -13.02
C ALA A 283 14.00 -20.89 -12.45
N SER A 284 12.75 -20.77 -11.97
CA SER A 284 12.24 -19.56 -11.30
C SER A 284 13.11 -19.11 -10.11
N ARG A 285 13.91 -20.01 -9.54
CA ARG A 285 14.79 -19.75 -8.40
C ARG A 285 16.19 -19.25 -8.80
N ILE A 286 16.54 -19.30 -10.08
CA ILE A 286 17.83 -18.84 -10.61
C ILE A 286 17.95 -17.31 -10.43
N SER A 287 19.13 -16.84 -10.02
CA SER A 287 19.40 -15.42 -9.73
C SER A 287 19.06 -14.51 -10.91
N LEU A 288 19.44 -14.89 -12.12
CA LEU A 288 19.15 -14.13 -13.34
C LEU A 288 17.64 -13.98 -13.58
N ILE A 289 16.88 -15.07 -13.44
CA ILE A 289 15.42 -15.04 -13.61
C ILE A 289 14.76 -14.19 -12.54
N LYS A 290 15.20 -14.30 -11.28
CA LYS A 290 14.74 -13.41 -10.20
C LYS A 290 14.99 -11.93 -10.53
N LEU A 291 16.15 -11.62 -11.09
CA LEU A 291 16.51 -10.24 -11.46
C LEU A 291 15.65 -9.71 -12.62
N LEU A 292 15.39 -10.52 -13.65
CA LEU A 292 14.47 -10.17 -14.75
C LEU A 292 13.05 -9.92 -14.23
N ARG A 293 12.57 -10.78 -13.32
CA ARG A 293 11.27 -10.64 -12.64
C ARG A 293 11.20 -9.38 -11.78
N SER A 294 12.29 -9.00 -11.10
CA SER A 294 12.37 -7.73 -10.36
C SER A 294 12.16 -6.52 -11.28
N VAL A 295 12.70 -6.55 -12.50
CA VAL A 295 12.42 -5.49 -13.48
C VAL A 295 10.96 -5.49 -13.90
N LYS A 296 10.37 -6.65 -14.26
CA LYS A 296 8.93 -6.74 -14.58
C LYS A 296 8.07 -6.14 -13.46
N ARG A 297 8.38 -6.48 -12.22
CA ARG A 297 7.70 -5.99 -11.01
C ARG A 297 7.82 -4.48 -10.87
N GLU A 298 9.01 -3.93 -11.08
CA GLU A 298 9.23 -2.49 -10.97
C GLU A 298 8.50 -1.71 -12.07
N ILE A 299 8.40 -2.27 -13.29
CA ILE A 299 7.59 -1.68 -14.36
C ILE A 299 6.11 -1.58 -13.92
N LEU A 300 5.57 -2.66 -13.34
CA LEU A 300 4.19 -2.68 -12.84
C LEU A 300 4.01 -1.66 -11.71
N ASN A 301 4.98 -1.55 -10.80
CA ASN A 301 4.96 -0.58 -9.70
C ASN A 301 5.02 0.87 -10.19
N LEU A 302 5.86 1.17 -11.20
CA LEU A 302 5.94 2.50 -11.81
C LEU A 302 4.61 2.90 -12.43
N ILE A 303 4.03 2.02 -13.26
CA ILE A 303 2.74 2.26 -13.91
C ILE A 303 1.65 2.43 -12.85
N LYS A 304 1.59 1.54 -11.85
CA LYS A 304 0.65 1.63 -10.74
C LYS A 304 0.78 2.98 -10.01
N THR A 305 1.99 3.36 -9.63
CA THR A 305 2.28 4.62 -8.91
C THR A 305 1.82 5.84 -9.69
N PHE A 306 2.04 5.85 -11.00
CA PHE A 306 1.57 6.92 -11.88
C PHE A 306 0.04 6.99 -11.94
N LEU A 307 -0.63 5.86 -12.17
CA LEU A 307 -2.09 5.83 -12.33
C LEU A 307 -2.85 6.13 -11.03
N ASP A 308 -2.30 5.71 -9.88
CA ASP A 308 -2.85 5.98 -8.55
C ASP A 308 -2.86 7.49 -8.21
N LYS A 309 -1.84 8.24 -8.65
CA LYS A 309 -1.69 9.67 -8.35
C LYS A 309 -2.39 10.62 -9.33
N ASP A 310 -3.02 10.11 -10.40
CA ASP A 310 -3.71 10.92 -11.40
C ASP A 310 -5.22 11.09 -11.08
N GLU A 311 -5.52 11.75 -9.95
CA GLU A 311 -6.90 11.90 -9.43
C GLU A 311 -7.82 12.78 -10.29
N LYS A 312 -7.26 13.66 -11.14
CA LYS A 312 -8.04 14.75 -11.77
C LYS A 312 -8.27 14.58 -13.27
N ASN A 313 -7.75 13.53 -13.90
CA ASN A 313 -7.94 13.34 -15.35
C ASN A 313 -8.10 11.87 -15.77
N PRO A 314 -9.24 11.22 -15.43
CA PRO A 314 -9.49 9.82 -15.78
C PRO A 314 -9.40 9.53 -17.29
N HIS A 315 -9.62 10.54 -18.14
CA HIS A 315 -9.48 10.40 -19.60
C HIS A 315 -8.02 10.20 -20.03
N ILE A 316 -7.05 10.85 -19.37
CA ILE A 316 -5.63 10.69 -19.70
C ILE A 316 -5.15 9.29 -19.32
N GLY A 317 -5.52 8.83 -18.12
CA GLY A 317 -5.26 7.48 -17.65
C GLY A 317 -5.77 6.39 -18.60
N LYS A 318 -6.97 6.57 -19.18
CA LYS A 318 -7.55 5.60 -20.13
C LYS A 318 -6.74 5.44 -21.42
N HIS A 319 -5.89 6.40 -21.82
CA HIS A 319 -5.00 6.18 -22.97
C HIS A 319 -3.90 5.14 -22.69
N PHE A 320 -3.52 4.95 -21.43
CA PHE A 320 -2.50 3.98 -21.03
C PHE A 320 -3.08 2.57 -20.83
N VAL A 321 -4.37 2.44 -20.54
CA VAL A 321 -5.02 1.16 -20.21
C VAL A 321 -5.02 0.16 -21.37
N PRO A 322 -5.39 0.51 -22.63
CA PRO A 322 -5.41 -0.48 -23.72
C PRO A 322 -4.04 -1.11 -24.02
N PRO A 323 -2.92 -0.35 -24.09
CA PRO A 323 -1.59 -0.96 -24.21
C PRO A 323 -1.23 -1.89 -23.04
N ILE A 324 -1.59 -1.52 -21.80
CA ILE A 324 -1.38 -2.38 -20.61
C ILE A 324 -2.18 -3.68 -20.74
N MET A 325 -3.45 -3.60 -21.14
CA MET A 325 -4.29 -4.80 -21.36
C MET A 325 -3.77 -5.67 -22.51
N ASN A 326 -3.18 -5.08 -23.55
CA ASN A 326 -2.70 -5.85 -24.69
C ASN A 326 -1.38 -6.58 -24.38
N GLU A 327 -0.43 -5.92 -23.70
CA GLU A 327 0.88 -6.52 -23.46
C GLU A 327 0.95 -7.25 -22.11
N ILE A 328 0.47 -6.65 -21.01
CA ILE A 328 0.68 -7.18 -19.65
C ILE A 328 -0.38 -8.24 -19.29
N LEU A 329 -1.64 -7.97 -19.57
CA LEU A 329 -2.73 -8.90 -19.22
C LEU A 329 -2.68 -10.18 -20.06
N ALA A 330 -2.41 -10.04 -21.37
CA ALA A 330 -2.25 -11.19 -22.26
C ALA A 330 -0.98 -12.01 -21.95
N ASP A 331 0.07 -11.37 -21.44
CA ASP A 331 1.26 -12.05 -20.91
C ASP A 331 0.94 -12.88 -19.67
N TYR A 332 0.23 -12.30 -18.70
CA TYR A 332 -0.17 -12.99 -17.47
C TYR A 332 -0.96 -14.27 -17.75
N ALA A 333 -1.96 -14.19 -18.65
CA ALA A 333 -2.82 -15.31 -18.99
C ALA A 333 -2.05 -16.48 -19.62
N ARG A 334 -1.08 -16.20 -20.50
CA ARG A 334 -0.32 -17.22 -21.25
C ARG A 334 0.81 -17.86 -20.44
N ASN A 335 1.30 -17.17 -19.41
CA ASN A 335 2.45 -17.64 -18.65
C ASN A 335 2.13 -18.79 -17.70
N VAL A 336 3.14 -19.61 -17.40
CA VAL A 336 3.09 -20.66 -16.38
C VAL A 336 2.99 -20.04 -14.97
N PRO A 337 2.43 -20.76 -13.97
CA PRO A 337 2.22 -20.24 -12.61
C PRO A 337 3.42 -19.49 -12.01
N ASP A 338 4.63 -20.06 -12.11
CA ASP A 338 5.84 -19.50 -11.51
C ASP A 338 6.39 -18.26 -12.24
N ALA A 339 5.88 -17.95 -13.44
CA ALA A 339 6.23 -16.78 -14.24
C ALA A 339 5.20 -15.64 -14.12
N ARG A 340 4.05 -15.89 -13.48
CA ARG A 340 3.00 -14.88 -13.27
C ARG A 340 3.35 -13.96 -12.11
N GLU A 341 3.40 -12.65 -12.37
CA GLU A 341 3.65 -11.65 -11.33
C GLU A 341 2.36 -11.22 -10.62
N SER A 342 2.37 -11.29 -9.29
CA SER A 342 1.22 -10.94 -8.45
C SER A 342 0.84 -9.46 -8.60
N GLU A 343 1.81 -8.59 -8.91
CA GLU A 343 1.62 -7.15 -9.16
C GLU A 343 0.69 -6.84 -10.33
N VAL A 344 0.50 -7.75 -11.29
CA VAL A 344 -0.48 -7.55 -12.37
C VAL A 344 -1.90 -7.43 -11.79
N LEU A 345 -2.24 -8.28 -10.82
CA LEU A 345 -3.54 -8.24 -10.14
C LEU A 345 -3.73 -6.93 -9.38
N SER A 346 -2.68 -6.47 -8.68
CA SER A 346 -2.72 -5.20 -7.95
C SER A 346 -2.80 -3.98 -8.87
N LEU A 347 -2.14 -4.02 -10.03
CA LEU A 347 -2.24 -2.97 -11.05
C LEU A 347 -3.68 -2.84 -11.54
N PHE A 348 -4.33 -3.94 -11.91
CA PHE A 348 -5.72 -3.90 -12.37
C PHE A 348 -6.71 -3.52 -11.26
N ALA A 349 -6.46 -3.93 -10.01
CA ALA A 349 -7.26 -3.46 -8.87
C ALA A 349 -7.15 -1.92 -8.73
N THR A 350 -5.94 -1.37 -8.88
CA THR A 350 -5.69 0.09 -8.82
C THR A 350 -6.38 0.82 -9.97
N ILE A 351 -6.27 0.30 -11.20
CA ILE A 351 -6.95 0.85 -12.39
C ILE A 351 -8.47 0.90 -12.19
N ILE A 352 -9.07 -0.17 -11.65
CA ILE A 352 -10.52 -0.22 -11.40
C ILE A 352 -10.92 0.73 -10.27
N ASN A 353 -10.14 0.82 -9.18
CA ASN A 353 -10.41 1.77 -8.11
C ASN A 353 -10.36 3.22 -8.60
N GLN A 354 -9.43 3.51 -9.52
CA GLN A 354 -9.24 4.85 -10.06
C GLN A 354 -10.33 5.26 -11.06
N TYR A 355 -10.63 4.39 -12.04
CA TYR A 355 -11.55 4.73 -13.14
C TYR A 355 -12.98 4.22 -12.92
N LYS A 356 -13.19 3.39 -11.90
CA LYS A 356 -14.49 2.91 -11.43
C LYS A 356 -15.34 2.37 -12.59
N VAL A 357 -16.57 2.85 -12.73
CA VAL A 357 -17.54 2.44 -13.76
C VAL A 357 -17.01 2.65 -15.19
N ALA A 358 -16.00 3.49 -15.42
CA ALA A 358 -15.41 3.66 -16.76
C ALA A 358 -14.65 2.41 -17.26
N MET A 359 -14.35 1.46 -16.37
CA MET A 359 -13.76 0.14 -16.67
C MET A 359 -14.80 -0.95 -16.92
N GLN A 360 -16.09 -0.63 -16.81
CA GLN A 360 -17.21 -1.59 -16.89
C GLN A 360 -17.13 -2.50 -18.13
N ASP A 361 -16.79 -1.96 -19.29
CA ASP A 361 -16.71 -2.71 -20.56
C ASP A 361 -15.40 -3.50 -20.72
N ASP A 362 -14.36 -3.12 -19.96
CA ASP A 362 -13.03 -3.75 -20.00
C ASP A 362 -12.90 -4.92 -19.00
N VAL A 363 -13.75 -4.95 -17.96
CA VAL A 363 -13.74 -5.95 -16.88
C VAL A 363 -13.89 -7.40 -17.38
N PRO A 364 -14.77 -7.74 -18.35
CA PRO A 364 -14.87 -9.12 -18.82
C PRO A 364 -13.55 -9.69 -19.32
N ARG A 365 -12.78 -8.88 -20.08
CA ARG A 365 -11.46 -9.27 -20.58
C ARG A 365 -10.42 -9.40 -19.46
N ILE A 366 -10.45 -8.51 -18.46
CA ILE A 366 -9.60 -8.62 -17.27
C ILE A 366 -9.90 -9.93 -16.55
N PHE A 367 -11.18 -10.20 -16.29
CA PHE A 367 -11.63 -11.38 -15.57
C PHE A 367 -11.24 -12.68 -16.28
N GLU A 368 -11.51 -12.78 -17.59
CA GLU A 368 -11.14 -13.95 -18.41
C GLU A 368 -9.62 -14.25 -18.35
N SER A 369 -8.80 -13.20 -18.35
CA SER A 369 -7.35 -13.34 -18.41
C SER A 369 -6.69 -13.75 -17.09
N VAL A 370 -7.34 -13.46 -15.95
CA VAL A 370 -6.73 -13.67 -14.61
C VAL A 370 -7.50 -14.63 -13.72
N PHE A 371 -8.82 -14.76 -13.87
CA PHE A 371 -9.64 -15.41 -12.83
C PHE A 371 -9.31 -16.89 -12.66
N HIS A 372 -9.55 -17.70 -13.70
CA HIS A 372 -9.34 -19.15 -13.62
C HIS A 372 -7.88 -19.51 -13.38
N CYS A 373 -6.97 -18.87 -14.11
CA CYS A 373 -5.57 -19.20 -14.08
C CYS A 373 -4.93 -18.86 -12.71
N THR A 374 -5.39 -17.81 -12.02
CA THR A 374 -4.97 -17.51 -10.64
C THR A 374 -5.71 -18.39 -9.64
N LEU A 375 -6.99 -18.68 -9.83
CA LEU A 375 -7.76 -19.52 -8.91
C LEU A 375 -7.16 -20.92 -8.78
N GLU A 376 -6.75 -21.53 -9.89
CA GLU A 376 -6.03 -22.81 -9.92
C GLU A 376 -4.66 -22.77 -9.22
N MET A 377 -4.02 -21.60 -9.12
CA MET A 377 -2.77 -21.45 -8.38
C MET A 377 -3.02 -21.43 -6.87
N ILE A 378 -4.00 -20.64 -6.44
CA ILE A 378 -4.16 -20.30 -5.04
C ILE A 378 -4.95 -21.34 -4.23
N THR A 379 -5.75 -22.18 -4.88
CA THR A 379 -6.63 -23.17 -4.21
C THR A 379 -5.99 -24.54 -4.01
N LYS A 380 -4.80 -24.80 -4.55
CA LYS A 380 -4.12 -26.10 -4.42
C LYS A 380 -3.68 -26.42 -2.99
N ASN A 381 -3.26 -25.41 -2.25
CA ASN A 381 -2.86 -25.49 -0.85
C ASN A 381 -2.97 -24.09 -0.21
N PHE A 382 -2.66 -23.99 1.09
CA PHE A 382 -2.70 -22.74 1.86
C PHE A 382 -1.34 -22.03 2.00
N GLU A 383 -0.26 -22.56 1.41
CA GLU A 383 1.12 -22.05 1.60
C GLU A 383 1.65 -21.31 0.37
N ASP A 384 1.38 -21.79 -0.84
CA ASP A 384 1.96 -21.26 -2.09
C ASP A 384 1.29 -19.96 -2.59
N TYR A 385 2.09 -19.06 -3.17
CA TYR A 385 1.59 -17.81 -3.77
C TYR A 385 0.74 -16.90 -2.84
N PRO A 386 1.21 -16.58 -1.61
CA PRO A 386 0.46 -15.73 -0.67
C PRO A 386 0.19 -14.32 -1.23
N GLU A 387 1.12 -13.75 -1.99
CA GLU A 387 0.92 -12.46 -2.65
C GLU A 387 -0.19 -12.49 -3.72
N HIS A 388 -0.27 -13.59 -4.49
CA HIS A 388 -1.31 -13.74 -5.51
C HIS A 388 -2.68 -13.86 -4.86
N ARG A 389 -2.81 -14.61 -3.76
CA ARG A 389 -4.06 -14.72 -2.99
C ARG A 389 -4.59 -13.36 -2.59
N LEU A 390 -3.79 -12.58 -1.86
CA LEU A 390 -4.22 -11.27 -1.37
C LEU A 390 -4.61 -10.35 -2.53
N LYS A 391 -3.76 -10.23 -3.55
CA LYS A 391 -4.01 -9.33 -4.69
C LYS A 391 -5.17 -9.79 -5.58
N PHE A 392 -5.45 -11.09 -5.65
CA PHE A 392 -6.62 -11.65 -6.32
C PHE A 392 -7.92 -11.19 -5.67
N PHE A 393 -8.04 -11.32 -4.34
CA PHE A 393 -9.24 -10.87 -3.64
C PHE A 393 -9.39 -9.35 -3.62
N LEU A 394 -8.28 -8.59 -3.60
CA LEU A 394 -8.33 -7.14 -3.79
C LEU A 394 -8.88 -6.75 -5.17
N LEU A 395 -8.48 -7.46 -6.23
CA LEU A 395 -9.03 -7.26 -7.58
C LEU A 395 -10.52 -7.60 -7.65
N LEU A 396 -10.93 -8.75 -7.11
CA LEU A 396 -12.35 -9.13 -7.06
C LEU A 396 -13.18 -8.10 -6.27
N ARG A 397 -12.65 -7.59 -5.15
CA ARG A 397 -13.28 -6.52 -4.38
C ARG A 397 -13.46 -5.26 -5.21
N ALA A 398 -12.42 -4.81 -5.92
CA ALA A 398 -12.51 -3.64 -6.80
C ALA A 398 -13.58 -3.82 -7.89
N ILE A 399 -13.63 -5.00 -8.53
CA ILE A 399 -14.65 -5.34 -9.54
C ILE A 399 -16.05 -5.32 -8.92
N ALA A 400 -16.27 -5.97 -7.78
CA ALA A 400 -17.56 -6.03 -7.11
C ALA A 400 -18.03 -4.64 -6.64
N THR A 401 -17.12 -3.80 -6.16
CA THR A 401 -17.45 -2.46 -5.66
C THR A 401 -17.84 -1.51 -6.79
N PHE A 402 -17.04 -1.46 -7.87
CA PHE A 402 -17.16 -0.40 -8.88
C PHE A 402 -17.75 -0.86 -10.22
N CYS A 403 -17.65 -2.14 -10.55
CA CYS A 403 -18.06 -2.71 -11.85
C CYS A 403 -19.02 -3.89 -11.67
N PHE A 404 -19.92 -3.83 -10.68
CA PHE A 404 -20.84 -4.93 -10.32
C PHE A 404 -21.68 -5.43 -11.50
N ARG A 405 -22.10 -4.54 -12.40
CA ARG A 405 -22.86 -4.93 -13.60
C ARG A 405 -22.06 -5.88 -14.50
N ALA A 406 -20.73 -5.75 -14.54
CA ALA A 406 -19.88 -6.60 -15.38
C ALA A 406 -19.83 -8.00 -14.78
N LEU A 407 -19.74 -8.08 -13.45
CA LEU A 407 -19.85 -9.34 -12.70
C LEU A 407 -21.19 -10.05 -12.97
N LEU A 408 -22.30 -9.30 -13.04
CA LEU A 408 -23.60 -9.85 -13.43
C LEU A 408 -23.63 -10.33 -14.88
N GLN A 409 -23.05 -9.57 -15.82
CA GLN A 409 -22.99 -9.96 -17.24
C GLN A 409 -22.17 -11.23 -17.47
N LEU A 410 -21.05 -11.37 -16.76
CA LEU A 410 -20.27 -12.61 -16.70
C LEU A 410 -21.10 -13.80 -16.20
N SER A 411 -22.19 -13.52 -15.48
CA SER A 411 -23.12 -14.51 -14.93
C SER A 411 -24.36 -14.72 -15.81
N SER A 412 -24.57 -13.94 -16.88
CA SER A 412 -25.87 -13.86 -17.60
C SER A 412 -25.84 -13.89 -19.13
N GLU A 413 -24.69 -14.08 -19.81
CA GLU A 413 -24.68 -14.18 -21.29
C GLU A 413 -25.23 -15.53 -21.80
N VAL A 414 -26.28 -15.46 -22.62
CA VAL A 414 -26.93 -16.60 -23.27
C VAL A 414 -26.18 -16.92 -24.57
N GLY A 415 -25.23 -17.84 -24.51
CA GLY A 415 -24.56 -18.44 -25.68
C GLY A 415 -25.06 -19.86 -25.96
N ASP A 416 -25.05 -20.24 -27.25
CA ASP A 416 -25.65 -21.43 -27.90
C ASP A 416 -25.26 -22.84 -27.36
N SER A 417 -24.54 -22.93 -26.24
CA SER A 417 -24.13 -24.20 -25.62
C SER A 417 -24.20 -24.25 -24.08
N GLY A 418 -25.00 -23.37 -23.46
CA GLY A 418 -25.83 -23.64 -22.27
C GLY A 418 -25.25 -24.14 -20.93
N LEU A 419 -24.00 -24.59 -20.83
CA LEU A 419 -23.50 -25.30 -19.63
C LEU A 419 -22.32 -24.62 -18.90
N TYR A 420 -21.62 -23.67 -19.54
CA TYR A 420 -20.38 -23.10 -18.98
C TYR A 420 -20.57 -21.84 -18.10
N LEU A 421 -21.76 -21.21 -18.07
CA LEU A 421 -21.90 -19.80 -17.65
C LEU A 421 -22.51 -19.56 -16.25
N VAL A 422 -23.34 -20.48 -15.72
CA VAL A 422 -23.79 -20.47 -14.31
C VAL A 422 -22.60 -20.74 -13.34
N VAL A 423 -21.47 -21.20 -13.88
CA VAL A 423 -20.27 -21.58 -13.15
C VAL A 423 -19.51 -20.38 -12.57
N GLN A 424 -19.54 -19.21 -13.22
CA GLN A 424 -18.63 -18.12 -12.82
C GLN A 424 -19.02 -17.44 -11.49
N LEU A 425 -20.30 -17.08 -11.28
CA LEU A 425 -20.73 -16.53 -9.99
C LEU A 425 -20.54 -17.55 -8.86
N LYS A 426 -20.83 -18.83 -9.14
CA LYS A 426 -20.57 -19.93 -8.20
C LYS A 426 -19.09 -19.99 -7.83
N LEU A 427 -18.18 -19.97 -8.80
CA LEU A 427 -16.74 -19.96 -8.53
C LEU A 427 -16.31 -18.72 -7.75
N VAL A 428 -16.88 -17.54 -8.01
CA VAL A 428 -16.61 -16.33 -7.23
C VAL A 428 -17.04 -16.53 -5.78
N MET A 429 -18.25 -17.03 -5.54
CA MET A 429 -18.75 -17.30 -4.19
C MET A 429 -17.94 -18.39 -3.47
N ASP A 430 -17.61 -19.48 -4.16
CA ASP A 430 -16.76 -20.55 -3.61
C ASP A 430 -15.36 -20.02 -3.27
N SER A 431 -14.81 -19.10 -4.08
CA SER A 431 -13.53 -18.42 -3.80
C SER A 431 -13.62 -17.49 -2.59
N VAL A 432 -14.74 -16.78 -2.41
CA VAL A 432 -14.99 -15.91 -1.24
C VAL A 432 -15.09 -16.73 0.03
N ILE A 433 -15.80 -17.87 -0.01
CA ILE A 433 -15.90 -18.81 1.11
C ILE A 433 -14.52 -19.36 1.45
N TRP A 434 -13.74 -19.76 0.45
CA TRP A 434 -12.37 -20.20 0.65
C TRP A 434 -11.50 -19.11 1.29
N ALA A 435 -11.66 -17.84 0.89
CA ALA A 435 -10.90 -16.72 1.43
C ALA A 435 -11.15 -16.48 2.92
N PHE A 436 -12.42 -16.39 3.36
CA PHE A 436 -12.71 -16.10 4.76
C PHE A 436 -12.47 -17.28 5.72
N ARG A 437 -12.23 -18.49 5.18
CA ARG A 437 -11.78 -19.68 5.92
C ARG A 437 -10.25 -19.80 5.98
N HIS A 438 -9.53 -18.81 5.47
CA HIS A 438 -8.09 -18.82 5.39
C HIS A 438 -7.46 -18.40 6.73
N THR A 439 -6.43 -19.11 7.17
CA THR A 439 -5.76 -18.83 8.46
C THR A 439 -4.94 -17.54 8.46
N GLU A 440 -4.49 -17.09 7.29
CA GLU A 440 -3.89 -15.75 7.14
C GLU A 440 -4.94 -14.64 7.24
N ARG A 441 -4.82 -13.85 8.31
CA ARG A 441 -5.70 -12.72 8.63
C ARG A 441 -6.03 -11.79 7.47
N ASN A 442 -5.02 -11.34 6.73
CA ASN A 442 -5.23 -10.37 5.65
C ASN A 442 -6.10 -10.94 4.51
N ILE A 443 -5.99 -12.24 4.25
CA ILE A 443 -6.79 -12.92 3.22
C ILE A 443 -8.22 -13.08 3.72
N ALA A 444 -8.40 -13.57 4.96
CA ALA A 444 -9.72 -13.75 5.55
C ALA A 444 -10.50 -12.44 5.66
N GLU A 445 -9.86 -11.40 6.18
CA GLU A 445 -10.44 -10.05 6.28
C GLU A 445 -10.82 -9.49 4.90
N THR A 446 -9.97 -9.67 3.89
CA THR A 446 -10.27 -9.22 2.52
C THR A 446 -11.45 -10.01 1.92
N GLY A 447 -11.54 -11.32 2.19
CA GLY A 447 -12.65 -12.17 1.80
C GLY A 447 -13.99 -11.74 2.40
N LEU A 448 -14.00 -11.44 3.71
CA LEU A 448 -15.20 -10.95 4.41
C LEU A 448 -15.64 -9.58 3.91
N LYS A 449 -14.69 -8.66 3.67
CA LYS A 449 -14.99 -7.35 3.07
C LYS A 449 -15.58 -7.48 1.66
N LEU A 450 -15.03 -8.38 0.84
CA LEU A 450 -15.60 -8.68 -0.49
C LEU A 450 -17.01 -9.27 -0.37
N LEU A 451 -17.25 -10.20 0.56
CA LEU A 451 -18.58 -10.76 0.81
C LEU A 451 -19.58 -9.67 1.17
N LEU A 452 -19.24 -8.76 2.09
CA LEU A 452 -20.10 -7.64 2.49
C LEU A 452 -20.45 -6.72 1.31
N VAL A 453 -19.48 -6.44 0.43
CA VAL A 453 -19.73 -5.69 -0.82
C VAL A 453 -20.74 -6.45 -1.69
N LEU A 454 -20.53 -7.74 -1.93
CA LEU A 454 -21.43 -8.55 -2.75
C LEU A 454 -22.85 -8.58 -2.18
N LEU A 455 -23.01 -8.83 -0.88
CA LEU A 455 -24.30 -8.79 -0.18
C LEU A 455 -25.00 -7.44 -0.43
N LYS A 456 -24.31 -6.31 -0.18
CA LYS A 456 -24.89 -4.97 -0.38
C LYS A 456 -25.29 -4.71 -1.84
N LYS A 457 -24.49 -5.17 -2.81
CA LYS A 457 -24.79 -4.96 -4.25
C LYS A 457 -25.96 -5.84 -4.72
N PHE A 458 -26.00 -7.11 -4.32
CA PHE A 458 -27.08 -8.02 -4.69
C PHE A 458 -28.42 -7.63 -4.07
N GLN A 459 -28.44 -7.15 -2.82
CA GLN A 459 -29.65 -6.62 -2.17
C GLN A 459 -30.33 -5.52 -2.98
N LYS A 460 -29.56 -4.69 -3.69
CA LYS A 460 -30.06 -3.60 -4.53
C LYS A 460 -30.26 -3.99 -6.01
N SER A 461 -30.03 -5.25 -6.35
CA SER A 461 -30.05 -5.73 -7.74
C SER A 461 -31.37 -6.43 -8.10
N ALA A 462 -31.65 -6.54 -9.40
CA ALA A 462 -32.78 -7.33 -9.90
C ALA A 462 -32.64 -8.84 -9.61
N PHE A 463 -31.43 -9.31 -9.28
CA PHE A 463 -31.13 -10.71 -8.98
C PHE A 463 -31.14 -11.01 -7.47
N SER A 464 -31.66 -10.09 -6.64
CA SER A 464 -31.69 -10.23 -5.16
C SER A 464 -32.29 -11.57 -4.71
N ASN A 465 -33.55 -11.86 -5.05
CA ASN A 465 -34.21 -13.11 -4.64
C ASN A 465 -33.44 -14.36 -5.10
N GLN A 466 -33.01 -14.39 -6.37
CA GLN A 466 -32.27 -15.52 -6.92
C GLN A 466 -30.93 -15.76 -6.18
N PHE A 467 -30.18 -14.68 -5.94
CA PHE A 467 -28.90 -14.75 -5.24
C PHE A 467 -29.07 -15.27 -3.81
N TYR A 468 -29.99 -14.70 -3.03
CA TYR A 468 -30.17 -15.08 -1.64
C TYR A 468 -30.83 -16.46 -1.48
N ARG A 469 -31.75 -16.84 -2.36
CA ARG A 469 -32.28 -18.21 -2.39
C ARG A 469 -31.18 -19.25 -2.63
N THR A 470 -30.15 -18.90 -3.40
CA THR A 470 -29.05 -19.81 -3.73
C THR A 470 -27.98 -19.85 -2.64
N TYR A 471 -27.56 -18.70 -2.10
CA TYR A 471 -26.35 -18.60 -1.29
C TYR A 471 -26.57 -18.24 0.19
N LEU A 472 -27.75 -17.75 0.61
CA LEU A 472 -27.92 -17.23 1.97
C LEU A 472 -27.63 -18.30 3.05
N MET A 473 -28.25 -19.48 2.91
CA MET A 473 -28.04 -20.60 3.85
C MET A 473 -26.59 -21.08 3.85
N GLN A 474 -25.95 -21.16 2.68
CA GLN A 474 -24.55 -21.58 2.57
C GLN A 474 -23.62 -20.57 3.25
N ILE A 475 -23.82 -19.26 3.02
CA ILE A 475 -23.02 -18.21 3.65
C ILE A 475 -23.20 -18.26 5.16
N GLU A 476 -24.44 -18.37 5.65
CA GLU A 476 -24.74 -18.45 7.08
C GLU A 476 -24.04 -19.64 7.72
N GLN A 477 -24.16 -20.83 7.12
CA GLN A 477 -23.52 -22.06 7.60
C GLN A 477 -22.00 -21.92 7.70
N GLU A 478 -21.35 -21.39 6.65
CA GLU A 478 -19.90 -21.23 6.61
C GLU A 478 -19.41 -20.15 7.60
N ILE A 479 -20.15 -19.06 7.78
CA ILE A 479 -19.82 -18.02 8.78
C ILE A 479 -19.93 -18.58 10.20
N ILE A 480 -20.99 -19.33 10.50
CA ILE A 480 -21.14 -20.00 11.80
C ILE A 480 -20.01 -21.00 12.01
N ALA A 481 -19.68 -21.82 11.01
CA ALA A 481 -18.59 -22.79 11.13
C ALA A 481 -17.24 -22.15 11.46
N VAL A 482 -16.92 -20.99 10.85
CA VAL A 482 -15.69 -20.24 11.14
C VAL A 482 -15.74 -19.55 12.51
N LEU A 483 -16.88 -18.96 12.90
CA LEU A 483 -17.06 -18.37 14.22
C LEU A 483 -16.82 -19.37 15.36
N THR A 484 -17.07 -20.65 15.11
CA THR A 484 -16.95 -21.74 16.08
C THR A 484 -15.57 -22.39 16.10
N ASP A 485 -14.69 -22.04 15.15
CA ASP A 485 -13.32 -22.53 15.17
C ASP A 485 -12.38 -21.63 15.99
N THR A 486 -11.32 -22.22 16.52
CA THR A 486 -10.37 -21.50 17.38
C THR A 486 -9.32 -20.70 16.60
N PHE A 487 -9.31 -20.77 15.26
CA PHE A 487 -8.27 -20.22 14.39
C PHE A 487 -8.60 -18.80 13.90
N HIS A 488 -9.87 -18.45 13.72
CA HIS A 488 -10.29 -17.16 13.11
C HIS A 488 -10.80 -16.13 14.14
N LYS A 489 -10.28 -16.20 15.38
CA LYS A 489 -10.57 -15.21 16.43
C LYS A 489 -10.26 -13.76 16.02
N PRO A 490 -9.14 -13.45 15.33
CA PRO A 490 -8.81 -12.06 15.00
C PRO A 490 -9.83 -11.38 14.08
N GLU A 491 -10.56 -12.14 13.26
CA GLU A 491 -11.57 -11.66 12.31
C GLU A 491 -12.99 -11.72 12.87
N PHE A 492 -13.16 -12.10 14.15
CA PHE A 492 -14.46 -12.29 14.81
C PHE A 492 -15.45 -11.15 14.52
N HIS A 493 -14.99 -9.90 14.61
CA HIS A 493 -15.83 -8.73 14.31
C HIS A 493 -16.44 -8.77 12.91
N TRP A 494 -15.65 -9.13 11.88
CA TRP A 494 -16.11 -9.18 10.50
C TRP A 494 -17.10 -10.33 10.27
N HIS A 495 -16.86 -11.51 10.86
CA HIS A 495 -17.80 -12.63 10.79
C HIS A 495 -19.14 -12.30 11.45
N VAL A 496 -19.10 -11.70 12.65
CA VAL A 496 -20.30 -11.22 13.35
C VAL A 496 -21.04 -10.18 12.52
N PHE A 497 -20.32 -9.26 11.88
CA PHE A 497 -20.93 -8.22 11.05
C PHE A 497 -21.62 -8.82 9.81
N VAL A 498 -21.01 -9.80 9.14
CA VAL A 498 -21.67 -10.55 8.06
C VAL A 498 -22.93 -11.22 8.56
N LEU A 499 -22.86 -11.96 9.68
CA LEU A 499 -24.01 -12.64 10.26
C LEU A 499 -25.14 -11.65 10.60
N GLN A 500 -24.80 -10.51 11.19
CA GLN A 500 -25.76 -9.44 11.47
C GLN A 500 -26.44 -8.94 10.19
N ARG A 501 -25.68 -8.73 9.09
CA ARG A 501 -26.24 -8.31 7.81
C ARG A 501 -27.20 -9.34 7.22
N LEU A 502 -26.95 -10.64 7.40
CA LEU A 502 -27.88 -11.69 6.98
C LEU A 502 -29.20 -11.58 7.74
N PHE A 503 -29.17 -11.43 9.08
CA PHE A 503 -30.40 -11.28 9.87
C PHE A 503 -31.15 -9.96 9.59
N GLN A 504 -30.43 -8.87 9.33
CA GLN A 504 -31.06 -7.60 8.90
C GLN A 504 -31.76 -7.73 7.54
N LEU A 505 -31.17 -8.47 6.60
CA LEU A 505 -31.72 -8.62 5.25
C LEU A 505 -33.12 -9.21 5.26
N VAL A 506 -33.37 -10.21 6.11
CA VAL A 506 -34.62 -10.98 6.11
C VAL A 506 -35.83 -10.11 6.46
N GLU A 507 -35.63 -9.05 7.24
CA GLU A 507 -36.65 -8.07 7.65
C GLU A 507 -36.61 -6.77 6.82
N SER A 508 -35.63 -6.61 5.93
CA SER A 508 -35.44 -5.36 5.18
C SER A 508 -36.52 -5.11 4.10
N GLY A 509 -37.38 -6.08 3.83
CA GLY A 509 -38.33 -6.06 2.72
C GLY A 509 -37.68 -6.25 1.34
N ALA A 510 -36.35 -6.48 1.27
CA ALA A 510 -35.63 -6.70 0.02
C ALA A 510 -35.85 -8.09 -0.59
N LEU A 511 -36.31 -9.06 0.21
CA LEU A 511 -36.66 -10.41 -0.23
C LEU A 511 -38.18 -10.51 -0.39
N THR A 512 -38.64 -10.62 -1.62
CA THR A 512 -40.07 -10.72 -1.95
C THR A 512 -40.52 -12.16 -2.24
N GLU A 513 -39.56 -13.07 -2.40
CA GLU A 513 -39.82 -14.49 -2.64
C GLU A 513 -39.39 -15.36 -1.44
N PRO A 514 -40.01 -16.53 -1.25
CA PRO A 514 -39.58 -17.49 -0.24
C PRO A 514 -38.15 -17.98 -0.48
N LEU A 515 -37.34 -18.04 0.59
CA LEU A 515 -35.98 -18.61 0.57
C LEU A 515 -35.97 -20.14 0.47
N TRP A 516 -37.09 -20.79 0.79
CA TRP A 516 -37.24 -22.24 0.75
C TRP A 516 -38.01 -22.69 -0.48
N ASP A 517 -37.83 -23.96 -0.84
CA ASP A 517 -38.67 -24.61 -1.86
C ASP A 517 -39.85 -25.30 -1.17
N ALA A 518 -41.07 -24.81 -1.42
CA ALA A 518 -42.30 -25.36 -0.86
C ALA A 518 -42.58 -26.80 -1.29
N SER A 519 -41.91 -27.31 -2.32
CA SER A 519 -42.02 -28.72 -2.73
C SER A 519 -41.12 -29.67 -1.93
N THR A 520 -40.04 -29.16 -1.33
CA THR A 520 -39.06 -29.97 -0.60
C THR A 520 -39.20 -29.86 0.91
N VAL A 521 -39.81 -28.78 1.41
CA VAL A 521 -39.99 -28.56 2.85
C VAL A 521 -41.45 -28.84 3.25
N PRO A 522 -41.73 -29.87 4.08
CA PRO A 522 -43.09 -30.24 4.48
C PRO A 522 -43.80 -29.18 5.34
N GLN A 523 -43.01 -28.32 6.00
CA GLN A 523 -43.49 -27.29 6.92
C GLN A 523 -43.63 -25.96 6.17
N GLN A 524 -44.80 -25.35 6.24
CA GLN A 524 -45.01 -23.99 5.74
C GLN A 524 -44.50 -22.97 6.76
N TYR A 525 -43.72 -21.99 6.30
CA TYR A 525 -43.24 -20.87 7.11
C TYR A 525 -44.07 -19.61 6.80
N PRO A 526 -44.37 -18.78 7.80
CA PRO A 526 -45.12 -17.54 7.60
C PRO A 526 -44.36 -16.49 6.80
N ASP A 527 -43.04 -16.43 6.98
CA ASP A 527 -42.14 -15.47 6.34
C ASP A 527 -40.70 -16.03 6.26
N ASN A 528 -39.81 -15.29 5.61
CA ASN A 528 -38.41 -15.65 5.50
C ASN A 528 -37.70 -15.63 6.88
N ALA A 529 -38.14 -14.80 7.83
CA ALA A 529 -37.52 -14.67 9.15
C ALA A 529 -37.69 -15.94 9.97
N ALA A 530 -38.92 -16.48 10.00
CA ALA A 530 -39.24 -17.75 10.64
C ALA A 530 -38.48 -18.91 10.01
N PHE A 531 -38.33 -18.93 8.68
CA PHE A 531 -37.54 -19.94 7.99
C PHE A 531 -36.06 -19.90 8.38
N VAL A 532 -35.44 -18.72 8.33
CA VAL A 532 -34.02 -18.55 8.70
C VAL A 532 -33.81 -18.94 10.16
N CYS A 533 -34.63 -18.45 11.10
CA CYS A 533 -34.47 -18.79 12.52
C CYS A 533 -34.60 -20.30 12.80
N ASP A 534 -35.55 -20.98 12.15
CA ASP A 534 -35.69 -22.44 12.29
C ASP A 534 -34.50 -23.19 11.68
N HIS A 535 -34.00 -22.73 10.52
CA HIS A 535 -32.80 -23.28 9.90
C HIS A 535 -31.58 -23.11 10.81
N THR A 536 -31.31 -21.90 11.31
CA THR A 536 -30.19 -21.61 12.22
C THR A 536 -30.28 -22.45 13.49
N THR A 537 -31.49 -22.59 14.06
CA THR A 537 -31.72 -23.40 15.27
C THR A 537 -31.39 -24.87 15.03
N LYS A 538 -31.82 -25.43 13.89
CA LYS A 538 -31.50 -26.82 13.51
C LYS A 538 -30.01 -27.00 13.28
N LEU A 539 -29.37 -26.07 12.57
CA LEU A 539 -27.93 -26.09 12.31
C LEU A 539 -27.13 -26.08 13.62
N LEU A 540 -27.36 -25.10 14.49
CA LEU A 540 -26.65 -24.98 15.76
C LEU A 540 -26.94 -26.15 16.71
N SER A 541 -28.17 -26.65 16.76
CA SER A 541 -28.51 -27.84 17.57
C SER A 541 -27.76 -29.08 17.10
N SER A 542 -27.49 -29.19 15.79
CA SER A 542 -26.68 -30.29 15.24
C SER A 542 -25.18 -30.13 15.48
N SER A 543 -24.66 -28.89 15.40
CA SER A 543 -23.25 -28.58 15.62
C SER A 543 -22.86 -28.59 17.11
N PHE A 544 -23.80 -28.26 18.00
CA PHE A 544 -23.61 -28.13 19.44
C PHE A 544 -24.50 -29.07 20.25
N PRO A 545 -24.29 -30.41 20.18
CA PRO A 545 -25.10 -31.37 20.93
C PRO A 545 -24.97 -31.24 22.45
N ASN A 546 -23.97 -30.49 22.92
CA ASN A 546 -23.73 -30.16 24.33
C ASN A 546 -24.59 -28.99 24.86
N ILE A 547 -25.21 -28.20 23.98
CA ILE A 547 -26.11 -27.11 24.34
C ILE A 547 -27.55 -27.59 24.17
N SER A 548 -28.44 -27.27 25.10
CA SER A 548 -29.83 -27.72 25.01
C SER A 548 -30.59 -26.98 23.90
N VAL A 549 -31.53 -27.65 23.23
CA VAL A 549 -32.36 -27.05 22.17
C VAL A 549 -33.05 -25.74 22.61
N PRO A 550 -33.59 -25.61 23.84
CA PRO A 550 -34.15 -24.34 24.32
C PRO A 550 -33.11 -23.21 24.40
N GLU A 551 -31.87 -23.51 24.81
CA GLU A 551 -30.80 -22.50 24.87
C GLU A 551 -30.35 -22.06 23.47
N VAL A 552 -30.25 -22.98 22.51
CA VAL A 552 -29.99 -22.65 21.11
C VAL A 552 -31.12 -21.79 20.54
N THR A 553 -32.37 -22.13 20.84
CA THR A 553 -33.55 -21.38 20.37
C THR A 553 -33.53 -19.94 20.93
N GLU A 554 -33.21 -19.76 22.20
CA GLU A 554 -33.11 -18.42 22.81
C GLU A 554 -31.95 -17.61 22.21
N PHE A 555 -30.81 -18.25 21.93
CA PHE A 555 -29.69 -17.59 21.25
C PHE A 555 -30.07 -17.08 19.86
N VAL A 556 -30.70 -17.92 19.02
CA VAL A 556 -31.14 -17.56 17.67
C VAL A 556 -32.19 -16.45 17.71
N LYS A 557 -33.12 -16.51 18.65
CA LYS A 557 -34.06 -15.41 18.92
C LYS A 557 -33.34 -14.11 19.25
N GLY A 558 -32.28 -14.18 20.06
CA GLY A 558 -31.40 -13.04 20.34
C GLY A 558 -30.71 -12.49 19.09
N LEU A 559 -30.25 -13.32 18.16
CA LEU A 559 -29.71 -12.86 16.87
C LEU A 559 -30.75 -12.06 16.08
N TYR A 560 -31.98 -12.56 16.03
CA TYR A 560 -33.08 -11.91 15.33
C TYR A 560 -33.48 -10.56 15.99
N GLU A 561 -33.69 -10.54 17.30
CA GLU A 561 -34.13 -9.33 18.03
C GLU A 561 -33.06 -8.24 18.11
N LEU A 562 -31.77 -8.62 18.20
CA LEU A 562 -30.65 -7.68 18.32
C LEU A 562 -30.07 -7.26 16.97
N ARG A 563 -30.63 -7.69 15.84
CA ARG A 563 -30.08 -7.46 14.49
C ARG A 563 -29.76 -5.99 14.17
N ASP A 564 -30.49 -5.04 14.73
CA ASP A 564 -30.28 -3.59 14.51
C ASP A 564 -29.34 -2.94 15.54
N HIS A 565 -28.80 -3.74 16.46
CA HIS A 565 -27.96 -3.29 17.56
C HIS A 565 -26.58 -3.98 17.52
N PRO A 566 -25.58 -3.41 16.80
CA PRO A 566 -24.28 -4.07 16.57
C PRO A 566 -23.55 -4.52 17.83
N VAL A 567 -23.53 -3.71 18.89
CA VAL A 567 -22.84 -4.05 20.15
C VAL A 567 -23.56 -5.18 20.89
N PRO A 568 -24.87 -5.08 21.19
CA PRO A 568 -25.62 -6.19 21.76
C PRO A 568 -25.55 -7.48 20.93
N PHE A 569 -25.65 -7.38 19.60
CA PHE A 569 -25.56 -8.54 18.70
C PHE A 569 -24.20 -9.25 18.82
N LYS A 570 -23.09 -8.48 18.76
CA LYS A 570 -21.74 -9.02 18.96
C LYS A 570 -21.58 -9.71 20.31
N ASN A 571 -22.08 -9.09 21.38
CA ASN A 571 -22.02 -9.65 22.72
C ASN A 571 -22.82 -10.95 22.83
N ASN A 572 -24.00 -11.04 22.20
CA ASN A 572 -24.82 -12.26 22.18
C ASN A 572 -24.05 -13.43 21.51
N VAL A 573 -23.42 -13.18 20.36
CA VAL A 573 -22.59 -14.20 19.66
C VAL A 573 -21.40 -14.62 20.53
N ARG A 574 -20.69 -13.65 21.11
CA ARG A 574 -19.53 -13.93 21.98
C ARG A 574 -19.92 -14.80 23.18
N ASP A 575 -21.01 -14.45 23.86
CA ASP A 575 -21.47 -15.16 25.05
C ASP A 575 -21.89 -16.60 24.70
N PHE A 576 -22.48 -16.82 23.53
CA PHE A 576 -22.79 -18.16 23.03
C PHE A 576 -21.52 -19.00 22.78
N LEU A 577 -20.50 -18.44 22.12
CA LEU A 577 -19.22 -19.12 21.86
C LEU A 577 -18.45 -19.45 23.15
N ILE A 578 -18.55 -18.60 24.18
CA ILE A 578 -17.96 -18.91 25.50
C ILE A 578 -18.71 -20.07 26.16
N ARG A 579 -20.06 -20.07 26.07
CA ARG A 579 -20.91 -21.13 26.66
C ARG A 579 -20.77 -22.47 25.93
N SER A 580 -20.50 -22.47 24.61
CA SER A 580 -20.27 -23.69 23.82
C SER A 580 -19.03 -24.47 24.27
N LYS A 581 -18.18 -23.88 25.12
CA LYS A 581 -16.89 -24.40 25.61
C LYS A 581 -15.80 -24.54 24.55
N GLU A 582 -16.02 -24.06 23.32
CA GLU A 582 -14.96 -23.99 22.30
C GLU A 582 -13.89 -22.94 22.66
N PHE A 583 -14.25 -21.92 23.44
CA PHE A 583 -13.39 -20.79 23.80
C PHE A 583 -13.15 -20.66 25.31
N SER A 584 -12.77 -21.77 25.97
CA SER A 584 -12.45 -21.76 27.41
C SER A 584 -11.37 -20.72 27.77
N ALA A 585 -11.51 -20.16 28.99
CA ALA A 585 -11.18 -18.80 29.44
C ALA A 585 -9.72 -18.29 29.37
N GLN A 586 -8.81 -18.87 28.59
CA GLN A 586 -7.38 -18.51 28.62
C GLN A 586 -6.88 -17.62 27.49
N ASP A 587 -7.66 -17.30 26.44
CA ASP A 587 -7.28 -16.25 25.48
C ASP A 587 -8.48 -15.75 24.64
N ASN A 588 -9.23 -14.77 25.17
CA ASN A 588 -10.44 -14.19 24.55
C ASN A 588 -10.31 -12.70 24.16
N LYS A 589 -9.11 -12.10 24.28
CA LYS A 589 -8.88 -10.67 23.99
C LYS A 589 -9.25 -10.27 22.56
N ASP A 590 -9.11 -11.19 21.60
CA ASP A 590 -9.42 -10.93 20.19
C ASP A 590 -10.92 -10.82 19.93
N LEU A 591 -11.77 -11.44 20.77
CA LEU A 591 -13.23 -11.29 20.69
C LEU A 591 -13.68 -9.87 21.09
N ASP A 592 -12.88 -9.19 21.91
CA ASP A 592 -13.14 -7.82 22.37
C ASP A 592 -12.57 -6.75 21.41
N ALA A 593 -11.67 -7.13 20.51
CA ALA A 593 -11.04 -6.22 19.54
C ALA A 593 -11.94 -5.91 18.32
N GLY A 594 -11.66 -4.78 17.65
CA GLY A 594 -12.31 -4.33 16.41
C GLY A 594 -13.15 -3.04 16.55
N PRO A 595 -13.12 -2.12 15.56
CA PRO A 595 -13.96 -0.92 15.57
C PRO A 595 -15.45 -1.30 15.59
N ILE A 596 -16.23 -0.52 16.33
CA ILE A 596 -17.68 -0.69 16.47
C ILE A 596 -18.31 0.57 15.89
N ALA A 597 -18.51 0.61 14.57
CA ALA A 597 -19.21 1.73 13.95
C ALA A 597 -20.41 1.22 13.13
N PRO A 598 -21.62 1.78 13.36
CA PRO A 598 -22.81 1.45 12.56
C PRO A 598 -22.72 1.95 11.10
N ASP A 599 -21.72 2.78 10.78
CA ASP A 599 -21.52 3.50 9.52
C ASP A 599 -20.18 3.16 8.82
N GLU A 600 -19.66 1.94 8.97
CA GLU A 600 -18.60 1.50 8.05
C GLU A 600 -19.21 1.29 6.66
N ASN A 601 -19.13 2.33 5.83
CA ASN A 601 -19.51 2.29 4.42
C ASN A 601 -18.39 1.54 3.68
N PRO A 602 -18.60 0.29 3.22
CA PRO A 602 -17.54 -0.46 2.52
C PRO A 602 -17.11 0.19 1.20
N ASP A 603 -17.88 1.17 0.69
CA ASP A 603 -17.52 2.00 -0.46
C ASP A 603 -16.52 3.14 -0.11
N GLU A 604 -16.34 3.48 1.17
CA GLU A 604 -15.42 4.55 1.66
C GLU A 604 -14.11 4.01 2.26
N MET A 605 -13.94 2.69 2.32
CA MET A 605 -12.65 2.09 2.64
C MET A 605 -11.72 2.16 1.41
N SER A 606 -11.29 3.37 1.03
CA SER A 606 -10.01 3.51 0.35
C SER A 606 -8.92 3.16 1.35
N ASP A 607 -8.16 2.11 1.08
CA ASP A 607 -7.00 1.70 1.88
C ASP A 607 -6.07 2.92 2.02
N SER A 608 -6.10 3.56 3.20
CA SER A 608 -5.09 4.53 3.62
C SER A 608 -3.87 3.79 4.13
#